data_AF-A0A7W1G416-F1
#
_entry.id   AF-A0A7W1G416-F1
#
_cell.length_a   1.000
_cell.length_b   1.000
_cell.length_c   1.000
_cell.angle_alpha   90.00
_cell.angle_beta   90.00
_cell.angle_gamma   90.00
#
_symmetry.space_group_name_H-M   'P 1'
#
loop_
_entity.id
_entity.type
_entity.pdbx_description
1 polymer ?
#
loop_
_entity_poly.entity_id
_entity_poly.type
_entity_poly.pdbx_seq_one_letter_code
_entity_poly.pdbx_strand_id
1 'polypeptide(L)'
;TYPIYTNGTIGKAKEHIAASAKKIDAELRQKLGGNAWISVNKALVTQASSAIPVVPLYISLLYKVMKAKGTHEGTIEQMLRLFKMHIGPGKAPTLDADGRIRVDDREMAKDVQDAVARMWTEVASENLQTSSDYAGFKSEFRGLFGFELPGIDYQKPTEVERPLA
;
A
#
# COMPACT_ATOMS: atom_id res chain seq x y z
N THR A 1 3.97 -10.24 8.20
CA THR A 1 3.00 -9.60 9.13
C THR A 1 1.78 -10.45 9.48
N TYR A 2 1.78 -11.76 9.17
CA TYR A 2 0.61 -12.65 9.27
C TYR A 2 -0.13 -12.67 10.63
N PRO A 3 0.56 -12.74 11.79
CA PRO A 3 -0.12 -12.82 13.08
C PRO A 3 -0.99 -11.60 13.42
N ILE A 4 -0.55 -10.40 13.01
CA ILE A 4 -1.26 -9.14 13.29
C ILE A 4 -2.25 -8.80 12.17
N TYR A 5 -1.88 -9.04 10.91
CA TYR A 5 -2.59 -8.49 9.75
C TYR A 5 -3.52 -9.46 9.01
N THR A 6 -3.30 -10.76 9.15
CA THR A 6 -4.08 -11.81 8.46
C THR A 6 -4.84 -12.68 9.45
N ASN A 7 -4.23 -13.02 10.59
CA ASN A 7 -4.81 -13.93 11.59
C ASN A 7 -5.34 -13.20 12.84
N GLY A 8 -5.25 -11.87 12.89
CA GLY A 8 -5.78 -11.03 13.95
C GLY A 8 -7.23 -10.55 13.69
N THR A 9 -7.71 -9.62 14.51
CA THR A 9 -9.07 -9.03 14.39
C THR A 9 -9.31 -8.37 13.04
N ILE A 10 -8.29 -7.71 12.48
CA ILE A 10 -8.35 -7.14 11.12
C ILE A 10 -8.49 -8.21 10.04
N GLY A 11 -8.00 -9.43 10.29
CA GLY A 11 -8.19 -10.59 9.42
C GLY A 11 -9.66 -10.99 9.30
N LYS A 12 -10.38 -11.02 10.44
CA LYS A 12 -11.84 -11.28 10.46
C LYS A 12 -12.63 -10.20 9.73
N ALA A 13 -12.21 -8.94 9.85
CA ALA A 13 -12.79 -7.87 9.04
C ALA A 13 -12.56 -8.10 7.52
N LYS A 14 -11.39 -8.59 7.11
CA LYS A 14 -11.11 -8.91 5.70
C LYS A 14 -11.89 -10.11 5.18
N GLU A 15 -12.07 -11.15 5.98
CA GLU A 15 -12.97 -12.27 5.66
C GLU A 15 -14.39 -11.76 5.40
N HIS A 16 -14.88 -10.85 6.26
CA HIS A 16 -16.17 -10.21 6.06
C HIS A 16 -16.22 -9.36 4.78
N ILE A 17 -15.20 -8.55 4.50
CA ILE A 17 -15.09 -7.79 3.24
C ILE A 17 -15.15 -8.73 2.02
N ALA A 18 -14.48 -9.88 2.07
CA ALA A 18 -14.53 -10.87 0.99
C ALA A 18 -15.95 -11.45 0.79
N ALA A 19 -16.67 -11.73 1.87
CA ALA A 19 -18.06 -12.19 1.79
C ALA A 19 -19.00 -11.09 1.26
N SER A 20 -18.84 -9.86 1.73
CA SER A 20 -19.63 -8.70 1.30
C SER A 20 -19.40 -8.37 -0.18
N ALA A 21 -18.15 -8.39 -0.63
CA ALA A 21 -17.82 -8.12 -2.03
C ALA A 21 -18.52 -9.10 -2.98
N LYS A 22 -18.56 -10.40 -2.64
CA LYS A 22 -19.29 -11.41 -3.43
C LYS A 22 -20.78 -11.12 -3.53
N LYS A 23 -21.40 -10.68 -2.42
CA LYS A 23 -22.83 -10.31 -2.38
C LYS A 23 -23.10 -9.08 -3.26
N ILE A 24 -22.29 -8.03 -3.10
CA ILE A 24 -22.44 -6.78 -3.87
C ILE A 24 -22.22 -7.06 -5.36
N ASP A 25 -21.20 -7.83 -5.72
CA ASP A 25 -20.88 -8.19 -7.10
C ASP A 25 -22.04 -8.97 -7.76
N ALA A 26 -22.65 -9.93 -7.04
CA ALA A 26 -23.82 -10.66 -7.52
C ALA A 26 -25.02 -9.72 -7.76
N GLU A 27 -25.29 -8.81 -6.82
CA GLU A 27 -26.37 -7.83 -6.96
C GLU A 27 -26.16 -6.86 -8.13
N LEU A 28 -24.94 -6.33 -8.27
CA LEU A 28 -24.60 -5.42 -9.36
C LEU A 28 -24.69 -6.09 -10.73
N ARG A 29 -24.22 -7.35 -10.84
CA ARG A 29 -24.36 -8.13 -12.07
C ARG A 29 -25.83 -8.32 -12.45
N GLN A 30 -26.66 -8.74 -11.48
CA GLN A 30 -28.07 -9.04 -11.74
C GLN A 30 -28.87 -7.79 -12.10
N LYS A 31 -28.65 -6.66 -11.41
CA LYS A 31 -29.50 -5.47 -11.54
C LYS A 31 -29.02 -4.49 -12.60
N LEU A 32 -27.70 -4.37 -12.78
CA LEU A 32 -27.09 -3.26 -13.53
C LEU A 32 -26.04 -3.73 -14.55
N GLY A 33 -25.75 -5.03 -14.64
CA GLY A 33 -24.64 -5.54 -15.45
C GLY A 33 -23.26 -5.06 -14.96
N GLY A 34 -23.18 -4.59 -13.71
CA GLY A 34 -21.95 -4.08 -13.10
C GLY A 34 -21.15 -5.15 -12.38
N ASN A 35 -20.04 -4.74 -11.75
CA ASN A 35 -19.17 -5.63 -10.97
C ASN A 35 -18.67 -4.95 -9.70
N ALA A 36 -18.30 -5.76 -8.71
CA ALA A 36 -17.54 -5.32 -7.54
C ALA A 36 -16.31 -6.21 -7.34
N TRP A 37 -15.18 -5.58 -7.05
CA TRP A 37 -13.91 -6.27 -6.83
C TRP A 37 -13.21 -5.76 -5.58
N ILE A 38 -12.44 -6.64 -4.96
CA ILE A 38 -11.45 -6.26 -3.95
C ILE A 38 -10.13 -6.02 -4.68
N SER A 39 -9.52 -4.86 -4.44
CA SER A 39 -8.14 -4.59 -4.82
C SER A 39 -7.23 -4.88 -3.64
N VAL A 40 -6.35 -5.86 -3.79
CA VAL A 40 -5.27 -6.11 -2.84
C VAL A 40 -4.11 -5.23 -3.24
N ASN A 41 -3.79 -4.28 -2.36
CA ASN A 41 -2.82 -3.23 -2.60
C ASN A 41 -1.50 -3.52 -1.87
N LYS A 42 -0.42 -2.97 -2.40
CA LYS A 42 0.92 -3.02 -1.80
C LYS A 42 0.98 -2.19 -0.51
N ALA A 43 1.93 -2.55 0.36
CA ALA A 43 2.29 -1.79 1.54
C ALA A 43 2.88 -0.41 1.19
N LEU A 44 2.30 0.62 1.79
CA LEU A 44 2.62 2.03 1.58
C LEU A 44 2.57 2.80 2.91
N VAL A 45 3.28 3.91 2.98
CA VAL A 45 3.20 4.83 4.12
C VAL A 45 1.86 5.57 4.08
N THR A 46 1.05 5.36 5.11
CA THR A 46 -0.21 6.06 5.37
C THR A 46 -0.31 6.30 6.87
N GLN A 47 -1.20 7.19 7.31
CA GLN A 47 -1.43 7.37 8.75
C GLN A 47 -1.86 6.06 9.41
N ALA A 48 -2.76 5.31 8.76
CA ALA A 48 -3.24 4.02 9.26
C ALA A 48 -2.15 2.94 9.31
N SER A 49 -1.38 2.76 8.24
CA SER A 49 -0.32 1.73 8.19
C SER A 49 0.83 2.01 9.16
N SER A 50 1.12 3.28 9.43
CA SER A 50 2.18 3.69 10.36
C SER A 50 1.85 3.38 11.82
N ALA A 51 0.56 3.28 12.16
CA ALA A 51 0.10 2.92 13.50
C ALA A 51 0.14 1.41 13.78
N ILE A 52 0.32 0.57 12.75
CA ILE A 52 0.38 -0.87 12.92
C ILE A 52 1.80 -1.25 13.35
N PRO A 53 1.99 -1.95 14.49
CA PRO A 53 3.30 -2.40 14.91
C PRO A 53 4.01 -3.18 13.80
N VAL A 54 5.34 -3.04 13.71
CA VAL A 54 6.21 -3.79 12.77
C VAL A 54 6.09 -3.37 11.29
N VAL A 55 4.98 -2.76 10.87
CA VAL A 55 4.76 -2.30 9.49
C VAL A 55 5.77 -1.23 9.04
N PRO A 56 6.16 -0.22 9.87
CA PRO A 56 7.19 0.73 9.48
C PRO A 56 8.52 0.09 9.08
N LEU A 57 8.95 -0.95 9.81
CA LEU A 57 10.17 -1.70 9.48
C LEU A 57 10.01 -2.45 8.16
N TYR A 58 8.89 -3.17 7.98
CA TYR A 58 8.62 -3.90 6.74
C TYR A 58 8.61 -2.97 5.52
N ILE A 59 7.92 -1.84 5.60
CA ILE A 59 7.87 -0.86 4.52
C ILE A 59 9.28 -0.34 4.21
N SER A 60 10.08 -0.02 5.23
CA SER A 60 11.45 0.47 5.06
C SER A 60 12.33 -0.53 4.31
N LEU A 61 12.23 -1.83 4.62
CA LEU A 61 12.98 -2.88 3.92
C LEU A 61 12.45 -3.10 2.50
N LEU A 62 11.12 -3.19 2.35
CA LEU A 62 10.45 -3.38 1.06
C LEU A 62 10.80 -2.27 0.08
N TYR A 63 10.77 -1.01 0.53
CA TYR A 63 11.08 0.15 -0.29
C TYR A 63 12.50 0.08 -0.82
N LYS A 64 13.47 -0.27 0.03
CA LYS A 64 14.86 -0.43 -0.39
C LYS A 64 14.99 -1.46 -1.53
N VAL A 65 14.36 -2.62 -1.38
CA VAL A 65 14.38 -3.68 -2.40
C VAL A 65 13.70 -3.23 -3.68
N MET A 66 12.48 -2.68 -3.59
CA MET A 66 11.70 -2.31 -4.76
C MET A 66 12.27 -1.09 -5.49
N LYS A 67 12.87 -0.12 -4.79
CA LYS A 67 13.55 1.04 -5.40
C LYS A 67 14.79 0.59 -6.17
N ALA A 68 15.61 -0.30 -5.61
CA ALA A 68 16.76 -0.87 -6.30
C ALA A 68 16.37 -1.62 -7.58
N LYS A 69 15.16 -2.21 -7.62
CA LYS A 69 14.61 -2.91 -8.79
C LYS A 69 13.82 -2.01 -9.75
N GLY A 70 13.61 -0.73 -9.41
CA GLY A 70 12.77 0.17 -10.20
C GLY A 70 11.29 -0.20 -10.23
N THR A 71 10.79 -0.98 -9.26
CA THR A 71 9.40 -1.44 -9.18
C THR A 71 8.58 -0.75 -8.09
N HIS A 72 9.22 0.11 -7.30
CA HIS A 72 8.57 0.87 -6.23
C HIS A 72 7.49 1.81 -6.78
N GLU A 73 6.35 1.86 -6.08
CA GLU A 73 5.21 2.72 -6.37
C GLU A 73 4.74 3.34 -5.06
N GLY A 74 4.28 4.60 -5.14
CA GLY A 74 3.52 5.30 -4.12
C GLY A 74 2.01 5.07 -4.27
N THR A 75 1.21 5.81 -3.50
CA THR A 75 -0.26 5.70 -3.54
C THR A 75 -0.83 6.09 -4.89
N ILE A 76 -0.32 7.17 -5.49
CA ILE A 76 -0.83 7.68 -6.77
C ILE A 76 -0.47 6.76 -7.93
N GLU A 77 0.77 6.27 -8.00
CA GLU A 77 1.21 5.34 -9.06
C GLU A 77 0.42 4.04 -9.00
N GLN A 78 0.19 3.52 -7.79
CA GLN A 78 -0.60 2.30 -7.57
C GLN A 78 -2.05 2.48 -8.04
N MET A 79 -2.69 3.60 -7.72
CA MET A 79 -4.06 3.89 -8.17
C MET A 79 -4.11 4.11 -9.68
N LEU A 80 -3.15 4.84 -10.26
CA LEU A 80 -3.04 5.00 -11.71
C LEU A 80 -2.90 3.65 -12.41
N ARG A 81 -2.08 2.72 -11.86
CA ARG A 81 -1.95 1.37 -12.39
C ARG A 81 -3.24 0.57 -12.27
N LEU A 82 -3.93 0.64 -11.14
CA LEU A 82 -5.23 0.01 -10.94
C LEU A 82 -6.22 0.44 -12.03
N PHE A 83 -6.41 1.75 -12.24
CA PHE A 83 -7.32 2.26 -13.27
C PHE A 83 -6.86 1.92 -14.69
N LYS A 84 -5.59 2.20 -15.01
CA LYS A 84 -5.07 2.02 -16.37
C LYS A 84 -5.10 0.57 -16.82
N MET A 85 -4.85 -0.37 -15.90
CA MET A 85 -4.65 -1.77 -16.25
C MET A 85 -5.87 -2.65 -15.97
N HIS A 86 -6.71 -2.32 -14.98
CA HIS A 86 -7.74 -3.24 -14.49
C HIS A 86 -9.18 -2.73 -14.64
N ILE A 87 -9.46 -1.48 -14.29
CA ILE A 87 -10.85 -0.99 -14.15
C ILE A 87 -11.21 0.22 -15.03
N GLY A 88 -10.30 0.67 -15.88
CA GLY A 88 -10.53 1.77 -16.81
C GLY A 88 -11.40 1.37 -18.01
N PRO A 89 -11.82 2.33 -18.85
CA PRO A 89 -12.64 2.05 -20.02
C PRO A 89 -12.02 0.99 -20.94
N GLY A 90 -12.82 -0.01 -21.32
CA GLY A 90 -12.38 -1.13 -22.16
C GLY A 90 -11.44 -2.12 -21.48
N LYS A 91 -11.29 -2.07 -20.15
CA LYS A 91 -10.51 -3.02 -19.36
C LYS A 91 -11.42 -4.04 -18.68
N ALA A 92 -10.93 -5.27 -18.59
CA ALA A 92 -11.46 -6.30 -17.74
C ALA A 92 -10.30 -6.79 -16.85
N PRO A 93 -10.46 -6.82 -15.52
CA PRO A 93 -9.37 -7.21 -14.63
C PRO A 93 -9.07 -8.70 -14.75
N THR A 94 -7.78 -9.05 -14.76
CA THR A 94 -7.35 -10.40 -14.37
C THR A 94 -7.46 -10.52 -12.85
N LEU A 95 -8.15 -11.56 -12.39
CA LEU A 95 -8.42 -11.80 -10.98
C LEU A 95 -7.62 -13.01 -10.48
N ASP A 96 -7.30 -13.04 -9.18
CA ASP A 96 -6.79 -14.24 -8.53
C ASP A 96 -7.90 -15.29 -8.31
N ALA A 97 -7.53 -16.44 -7.75
CA ALA A 97 -8.46 -17.55 -7.48
C ALA A 97 -9.62 -17.17 -6.55
N ASP A 98 -9.47 -16.11 -5.75
CA ASP A 98 -10.49 -15.59 -4.85
C ASP A 98 -11.33 -14.47 -5.49
N GLY A 99 -11.09 -14.12 -6.75
CA GLY A 99 -11.80 -13.07 -7.48
C GLY A 99 -11.30 -11.66 -7.17
N ARG A 100 -10.05 -11.49 -6.73
CA ARG A 100 -9.48 -10.20 -6.33
C ARG A 100 -8.51 -9.65 -7.39
N ILE A 101 -8.46 -8.33 -7.52
CA ILE A 101 -7.44 -7.63 -8.29
C ILE A 101 -6.17 -7.57 -7.45
N ARG A 102 -5.02 -7.93 -8.04
CA ARG A 102 -3.72 -7.96 -7.37
C ARG A 102 -2.83 -6.85 -7.88
N VAL A 103 -2.82 -5.73 -7.14
CA VAL A 103 -1.93 -4.59 -7.37
C VAL A 103 -0.72 -4.65 -6.42
N ASP A 104 -0.71 -5.61 -5.50
CA ASP A 104 0.45 -6.03 -4.69
C ASP A 104 1.40 -6.97 -5.43
N ASP A 105 1.11 -7.33 -6.68
CA ASP A 105 1.86 -8.26 -7.53
C ASP A 105 3.38 -8.01 -7.56
N ARG A 106 3.80 -6.74 -7.67
CA ARG A 106 5.23 -6.36 -7.67
C ARG A 106 5.90 -6.51 -6.30
N GLU A 107 5.15 -6.29 -5.23
CA GLU A 107 5.62 -6.53 -3.86
C GLU A 107 5.71 -8.03 -3.57
N MET A 108 4.73 -8.80 -4.05
CA MET A 108 4.61 -10.23 -3.82
C MET A 108 5.49 -11.09 -4.73
N ALA A 109 6.25 -10.47 -5.64
CA ALA A 109 7.23 -11.17 -6.46
C ALA A 109 8.22 -11.95 -5.58
N LYS A 110 8.50 -13.21 -5.95
CA LYS A 110 9.28 -14.14 -5.11
C LYS A 110 10.65 -13.57 -4.73
N ASP A 111 11.34 -12.97 -5.69
CA ASP A 111 12.65 -12.37 -5.50
C ASP A 111 12.63 -11.15 -4.55
N VAL A 112 11.55 -10.36 -4.57
CA VAL A 112 11.33 -9.26 -3.62
C VAL A 112 11.08 -9.81 -2.22
N GLN A 113 10.17 -10.77 -2.08
CA GLN A 113 9.84 -11.36 -0.77
C GLN A 113 11.04 -12.10 -0.16
N ASP A 114 11.80 -12.85 -0.96
CA ASP A 114 13.01 -13.53 -0.51
C ASP A 114 14.07 -12.54 -0.02
N ALA A 115 14.24 -11.41 -0.72
CA ALA A 115 15.18 -10.37 -0.32
C ALA A 115 14.76 -9.70 1.00
N VAL A 116 13.48 -9.31 1.12
CA VAL A 116 12.93 -8.74 2.35
C VAL A 116 13.05 -9.73 3.51
N ALA A 117 12.78 -11.02 3.30
CA ALA A 117 12.92 -12.04 4.33
C ALA A 117 14.35 -12.20 4.84
N ARG A 118 15.36 -12.16 3.96
CA ARG A 118 16.78 -12.16 4.39
C ARG A 118 17.12 -10.91 5.20
N MET A 119 16.77 -9.74 4.68
CA MET A 119 17.02 -8.47 5.38
C MET A 119 16.31 -8.42 6.73
N TRP A 120 15.13 -9.05 6.85
CA TRP A 120 14.38 -9.15 8.10
C TRP A 120 15.16 -9.85 9.21
N THR A 121 15.95 -10.88 8.86
CA THR A 121 16.75 -11.63 9.84
C THR A 121 18.06 -10.94 10.21
N GLU A 122 18.51 -9.98 9.40
CA GLU A 122 19.81 -9.30 9.55
C GLU A 122 19.68 -7.88 10.13
N VAL A 123 18.49 -7.27 10.03
CA VAL A 123 18.28 -5.89 10.49
C VAL A 123 18.36 -5.81 12.02
N ALA A 124 19.12 -4.82 12.49
CA ALA A 124 19.32 -4.50 13.89
C ALA A 124 19.33 -2.98 14.07
N SER A 125 19.21 -2.51 15.32
CA SER A 125 19.16 -1.08 15.64
C SER A 125 20.37 -0.32 15.10
N GLU A 126 21.54 -0.94 15.14
CA GLU A 126 22.84 -0.37 14.75
C GLU A 126 22.95 -0.21 13.22
N ASN A 127 22.27 -1.06 12.46
CA ASN A 127 22.37 -1.10 11.00
C ASN A 127 21.11 -0.61 10.29
N LEU A 128 20.04 -0.24 11.01
CA LEU A 128 18.73 0.08 10.43
C LEU A 128 18.79 1.11 9.27
N GLN A 129 19.59 2.17 9.44
CA GLN A 129 19.72 3.24 8.43
C GLN A 129 20.39 2.75 7.14
N THR A 130 21.29 1.78 7.25
CA THR A 130 22.05 1.25 6.12
C THR A 130 21.44 -0.01 5.55
N SER A 131 20.67 -0.78 6.32
CA SER A 131 20.00 -2.02 5.89
C SER A 131 18.60 -1.78 5.32
N SER A 132 17.99 -0.62 5.55
CA SER A 132 16.64 -0.29 5.09
C SER A 132 16.56 1.10 4.43
N ASP A 133 15.41 1.44 3.85
CA ASP A 133 15.08 2.80 3.41
C ASP A 133 14.26 3.54 4.48
N TYR A 134 14.78 3.59 5.71
CA TYR A 134 14.12 4.28 6.81
C TYR A 134 14.06 5.80 6.61
N ALA A 135 15.05 6.38 5.92
CA ALA A 135 15.04 7.79 5.55
C ALA A 135 13.88 8.11 4.60
N GLY A 136 13.67 7.29 3.56
CA GLY A 136 12.52 7.41 2.66
C GLY A 136 11.19 7.24 3.38
N PHE A 137 11.09 6.25 4.28
CA PHE A 137 9.89 6.06 5.11
C PHE A 137 9.54 7.33 5.92
N LYS A 138 10.53 7.92 6.63
CA LYS A 138 10.30 9.14 7.42
C LYS A 138 9.86 10.32 6.57
N SER A 139 10.50 10.51 5.42
CA SER A 139 10.17 11.59 4.49
C SER A 139 8.75 11.44 3.97
N GLU A 140 8.35 10.23 3.54
CA GLU A 140 6.96 9.97 3.12
C GLU A 140 5.96 10.19 4.27
N PHE A 141 6.28 9.74 5.48
CA PHE A 141 5.41 9.94 6.64
C PHE A 141 5.21 11.42 6.95
N ARG A 142 6.29 12.23 6.94
CA ARG A 142 6.23 13.68 7.15
C ARG A 142 5.47 14.38 6.02
N GLY A 143 5.64 13.91 4.79
CA GLY A 143 4.90 14.37 3.61
C GLY A 143 3.39 14.23 3.75
N LEU A 144 2.89 13.19 4.43
CA LEU A 144 1.45 13.02 4.71
C LEU A 144 0.84 14.19 5.51
N PHE A 145 1.67 14.91 6.26
CA PHE A 145 1.27 16.05 7.08
C PHE A 145 1.79 17.39 6.51
N GLY A 146 2.27 17.39 5.27
CA GLY A 146 2.74 18.60 4.59
C GLY A 146 4.16 19.05 4.94
N PHE A 147 4.96 18.20 5.60
CA PHE A 147 6.35 18.53 5.98
C PHE A 147 7.38 17.90 5.02
N GLU A 148 8.56 18.53 4.92
CA GLU A 148 9.69 18.10 4.07
C GLU A 148 9.38 17.98 2.58
N LEU A 149 8.38 18.71 2.10
CA LEU A 149 8.05 18.77 0.68
C LEU A 149 8.98 19.75 -0.05
N PRO A 150 9.50 19.38 -1.23
CA PRO A 150 10.30 20.27 -2.04
C PRO A 150 9.47 21.46 -2.54
N GLY A 151 10.09 22.64 -2.61
CA GLY A 151 9.44 23.85 -3.11
C GLY A 151 8.55 24.59 -2.09
N ILE A 152 8.50 24.13 -0.83
CA ILE A 152 7.79 24.82 0.25
C ILE A 152 8.79 25.58 1.12
N ASP A 153 8.54 26.88 1.31
CA ASP A 153 9.24 27.69 2.30
C ASP A 153 8.61 27.50 3.69
N TYR A 154 9.23 26.65 4.50
CA TYR A 154 8.78 26.35 5.86
C TYR A 154 9.02 27.48 6.87
N GLN A 155 9.76 28.54 6.51
CA GLN A 155 9.93 29.72 7.37
C GLN A 155 8.83 30.77 7.15
N LYS A 156 8.08 30.65 6.05
CA LYS A 156 7.00 31.58 5.73
C LYS A 156 5.79 31.35 6.64
N PRO A 157 5.26 32.39 7.31
CA PRO A 157 4.00 32.30 8.03
C PRO A 157 2.84 31.89 7.10
N THR A 158 1.91 31.09 7.62
CA THR A 158 0.70 30.67 6.90
C THR A 158 -0.53 30.80 7.78
N GLU A 159 -1.65 31.17 7.17
CA GLU A 159 -2.97 31.09 7.80
C GLU A 159 -3.37 29.61 7.96
N VAL A 160 -3.88 29.27 9.13
CA VAL A 160 -4.33 27.92 9.49
C VAL A 160 -5.81 27.71 9.18
N GLU A 161 -6.58 28.79 9.18
CA GLU A 161 -7.98 28.78 8.77
C GLU A 161 -8.09 28.96 7.25
N ARG A 162 -8.33 27.85 6.54
CA ARG A 162 -8.48 27.85 5.08
C ARG A 162 -9.87 27.38 4.69
N PRO A 163 -10.68 28.18 3.98
CA PRO A 163 -11.94 27.70 3.44
C PRO A 163 -11.68 26.62 2.38
N LEU A 164 -12.55 25.61 2.31
CA LEU A 164 -12.59 24.69 1.19
C LEU A 164 -13.23 25.44 0.01
N ALA A 165 -12.49 25.57 -1.08
CA ALA A 165 -12.99 26.11 -2.35
C ALA A 165 -13.69 25.02 -3.17
#